data_AF-A0AA43FZZ4-F1
#
_entry.id   AF-A0AA43FZZ4-F1
#
_cell.length_a   1.000
_cell.length_b   1.000
_cell.length_c   1.000
_cell.angle_alpha   90.00
_cell.angle_beta   90.00
_cell.angle_gamma   90.00
#
_symmetry.space_group_name_H-M   'P 1'
#
loop_
_entity.id
_entity.type
_entity.pdbx_description
1 polymer ?
#
loop_
_entity_poly.entity_id
_entity_poly.type
_entity_poly.pdbx_seq_one_letter_code
_entity_poly.pdbx_strand_id
1 'polypeptide(L)'
;MKLFASLLTTVGITGAVWGLLHIQPAIADASTEQPIKEVSTVKPSITKPIKAKPLVTTNTQTIASQATQTTYLQGLSKTIPLEDVPELWVDFYQNLESDAEEIAQQQVIVIYQDISLDFREATITIGFPTQQSKSNRNKPLIKIPIKTKGTLLLGKGEHTEQELAHAWEGIAILKEVDMVIEYHQLNQHGLPDSSELYVYYKNNQ
;
A
#
# COMPACT_ATOMS: atom_id res chain seq x y z
N MET A 1 -5.86 6.42 -27.33
CA MET A 1 -5.48 6.25 -25.91
C MET A 1 -6.77 6.04 -25.13
N LYS A 2 -7.12 4.81 -24.78
CA LYS A 2 -8.38 4.44 -24.08
C LYS A 2 -8.13 3.95 -22.64
N LEU A 3 -6.89 4.03 -22.16
CA LEU A 3 -6.50 3.68 -20.79
C LEU A 3 -7.36 4.43 -19.75
N PHE A 4 -7.70 5.69 -20.05
CA PHE A 4 -8.55 6.54 -19.22
C PHE A 4 -9.96 5.99 -18.97
N ALA A 5 -10.61 5.37 -19.95
CA ALA A 5 -12.02 4.99 -19.79
C ALA A 5 -12.18 3.77 -18.87
N SER A 6 -11.18 2.89 -18.82
CA SER A 6 -11.22 1.65 -18.05
C SER A 6 -10.65 1.78 -16.64
N LEU A 7 -9.79 2.76 -16.35
CA LEU A 7 -9.23 2.99 -15.02
C LEU A 7 -10.04 3.99 -14.18
N LEU A 8 -10.86 4.85 -14.80
CA LEU A 8 -11.67 5.85 -14.07
C LEU A 8 -12.83 5.23 -13.27
N THR A 9 -13.33 4.06 -13.67
CA THR A 9 -14.33 3.30 -12.91
C THR A 9 -13.71 2.45 -11.80
N THR A 10 -12.43 2.08 -11.94
CA THR A 10 -11.67 1.33 -10.94
C THR A 10 -11.44 2.07 -9.62
N VAL A 11 -11.50 3.40 -9.70
CA VAL A 11 -10.94 4.25 -8.65
C VAL A 11 -12.05 4.93 -7.84
N GLY A 12 -13.25 5.15 -8.42
CA GLY A 12 -14.38 5.79 -7.73
C GLY A 12 -15.08 4.96 -6.65
N ILE A 13 -14.83 3.65 -6.58
CA ILE A 13 -15.49 2.76 -5.59
C ILE A 13 -14.67 2.63 -4.30
N THR A 14 -13.37 2.91 -4.31
CA THR A 14 -12.64 3.16 -3.05
C THR A 14 -13.29 4.36 -2.34
N GLY A 15 -13.62 5.44 -3.04
CA GLY A 15 -14.43 6.51 -2.46
C GLY A 15 -15.85 6.09 -2.01
N ALA A 16 -16.58 5.31 -2.82
CA ALA A 16 -17.98 5.00 -2.55
C ALA A 16 -18.22 3.89 -1.49
N VAL A 17 -17.34 2.88 -1.42
CA VAL A 17 -17.40 1.81 -0.41
C VAL A 17 -16.90 2.31 0.94
N TRP A 18 -15.92 3.24 0.97
CA TRP A 18 -15.39 3.79 2.22
C TRP A 18 -16.10 5.07 2.70
N GLY A 19 -16.80 5.80 1.82
CA GLY A 19 -17.57 7.01 2.17
C GLY A 19 -18.75 6.77 3.13
N LEU A 20 -19.27 5.53 3.20
CA LEU A 20 -20.33 5.17 4.15
C LEU A 20 -19.83 4.90 5.58
N LEU A 21 -18.52 4.66 5.79
CA LEU A 21 -17.96 4.34 7.11
C LEU A 21 -17.59 5.58 7.93
N HIS A 22 -17.66 6.79 7.35
CA HIS A 22 -17.29 8.05 8.01
C HIS A 22 -18.40 8.74 8.79
N ILE A 23 -19.63 8.21 8.83
CA ILE A 23 -20.67 8.72 9.73
C ILE A 23 -20.57 7.96 11.06
N GLN A 24 -19.50 8.20 11.81
CA GLN A 24 -19.60 7.99 13.25
C GLN A 24 -20.36 9.18 13.84
N PRO A 25 -21.48 8.98 14.55
CA PRO A 25 -22.06 10.05 15.33
C PRO A 25 -21.02 10.44 16.39
N ALA A 26 -20.43 11.63 16.26
CA ALA A 26 -19.74 12.22 17.38
C ALA A 26 -20.77 12.36 18.50
N ILE A 27 -20.66 11.55 19.55
CA ILE A 27 -21.42 11.78 20.77
C ILE A 27 -20.89 13.11 21.30
N ALA A 28 -21.68 14.17 21.11
CA ALA A 28 -21.41 15.45 21.73
C ALA A 28 -21.50 15.24 23.24
N ASP A 29 -20.33 15.17 23.89
CA ASP A 29 -20.24 15.24 25.34
C ASP A 29 -20.56 16.69 25.75
N ALA A 30 -21.85 16.94 25.94
CA ALA A 30 -22.35 18.17 26.52
C ALA A 30 -22.47 17.97 28.02
N SER A 31 -21.42 18.32 28.78
CA SER A 31 -21.58 18.65 30.20
C SER A 31 -20.49 19.59 30.73
N THR A 32 -20.74 20.88 30.58
CA THR A 32 -20.80 21.89 31.67
C THR A 32 -19.55 22.20 32.53
N GLU A 33 -19.10 23.45 32.38
CA GLU A 33 -18.55 24.40 33.38
C GLU A 33 -17.06 24.38 33.81
N GLN A 34 -16.40 25.48 33.43
CA GLN A 34 -15.24 26.19 34.02
C GLN A 34 -15.40 26.48 35.54
N PRO A 35 -14.34 26.83 36.35
CA PRO A 35 -13.45 27.98 36.06
C PRO A 35 -11.98 28.02 36.59
N ILE A 36 -11.13 28.64 35.77
CA ILE A 36 -10.16 29.75 36.01
C ILE A 36 -9.39 29.85 37.36
N LYS A 37 -8.03 29.93 37.29
CA LYS A 37 -7.22 30.94 38.02
C LYS A 37 -5.78 31.17 37.46
N GLU A 38 -5.54 32.41 37.04
CA GLU A 38 -4.35 33.32 37.08
C GLU A 38 -2.92 32.77 37.33
N VAL A 39 -1.91 33.02 36.48
CA VAL A 39 -1.01 34.21 36.27
C VAL A 39 0.25 34.26 37.17
N SER A 40 1.37 34.73 36.58
CA SER A 40 2.68 35.18 37.15
C SER A 40 3.82 34.14 37.18
N THR A 41 5.09 34.36 36.78
CA THR A 41 5.91 35.57 36.56
C THR A 41 7.11 35.25 35.62
N VAL A 42 7.64 36.28 34.94
CA VAL A 42 8.81 36.28 34.04
C VAL A 42 10.14 36.50 34.80
N LYS A 43 11.27 36.07 34.19
CA LYS A 43 12.66 36.66 34.14
C LYS A 43 13.84 35.84 34.73
N PRO A 44 15.11 36.07 34.28
CA PRO A 44 16.03 35.02 33.79
C PRO A 44 17.41 35.03 34.48
N SER A 45 18.30 34.07 34.18
CA SER A 45 19.75 34.28 34.30
C SER A 45 20.62 33.24 33.59
N ILE A 46 21.66 33.77 32.94
CA ILE A 46 22.75 33.15 32.16
C ILE A 46 23.82 32.68 33.19
N THR A 47 24.60 31.59 33.03
CA THR A 47 25.99 31.54 32.45
C THR A 47 26.70 30.25 32.99
N LYS A 48 27.08 29.23 32.20
CA LYS A 48 28.43 28.89 31.61
C LYS A 48 28.73 27.36 31.78
N PRO A 49 29.76 26.77 31.11
CA PRO A 49 29.60 25.53 30.34
C PRO A 49 30.46 24.36 30.84
N ILE A 50 30.06 23.11 30.58
CA ILE A 50 30.93 21.93 30.83
C ILE A 50 30.96 21.05 29.59
N LYS A 51 32.20 20.82 29.13
CA LYS A 51 32.64 19.99 28.01
C LYS A 51 32.08 18.56 28.09
N ALA A 52 31.53 18.05 27.00
CA ALA A 52 31.34 16.62 26.78
C ALA A 52 31.97 16.20 25.44
N LYS A 53 32.80 15.17 25.54
CA LYS A 53 33.62 14.49 24.53
C LYS A 53 32.71 13.61 23.65
N PRO A 54 32.90 13.51 22.32
CA PRO A 54 32.07 12.64 21.49
C PRO A 54 32.53 11.19 21.66
N LEU A 55 31.65 10.35 22.21
CA LEU A 55 31.83 8.90 22.23
C LEU A 55 31.20 8.31 20.96
N VAL A 56 32.04 8.06 19.97
CA VAL A 56 31.70 7.25 18.79
C VAL A 56 31.44 5.82 19.28
N THR A 57 30.18 5.41 19.27
CA THR A 57 29.79 4.01 19.49
C THR A 57 29.64 3.37 18.13
N THR A 58 30.69 2.70 17.67
CA THR A 58 30.66 1.85 16.48
C THR A 58 29.86 0.59 16.82
N ASN A 59 28.56 0.62 16.57
CA ASN A 59 27.74 -0.60 16.54
C ASN A 59 28.04 -1.32 15.22
N THR A 60 29.07 -2.17 15.24
CA THR A 60 29.30 -3.15 14.19
C THR A 60 28.23 -4.23 14.31
N GLN A 61 27.05 -3.95 13.77
CA GLN A 61 26.00 -4.94 13.61
C GLN A 61 26.48 -5.94 12.55
N THR A 62 26.72 -7.15 13.02
CA THR A 62 27.02 -8.33 12.23
C THR A 62 26.03 -8.43 11.07
N ILE A 63 26.55 -8.28 9.85
CA ILE A 63 25.83 -8.58 8.62
C ILE A 63 25.68 -10.10 8.60
N ALA A 64 24.62 -10.61 9.22
CA ALA A 64 24.12 -11.93 8.93
C ALA A 64 23.67 -11.89 7.47
N SER A 65 24.34 -12.67 6.62
CA SER A 65 24.03 -12.86 5.21
C SER A 65 22.52 -13.02 5.04
N GLN A 66 21.87 -11.99 4.52
CA GLN A 66 20.45 -12.02 4.17
C GLN A 66 20.30 -13.01 3.02
N ALA A 67 19.98 -14.26 3.36
CA ALA A 67 19.33 -15.14 2.41
C ALA A 67 18.12 -14.37 1.86
N THR A 68 18.10 -14.14 0.56
CA THR A 68 17.01 -13.45 -0.14
C THR A 68 15.73 -14.27 0.02
N GLN A 69 15.01 -14.06 1.12
CA GLN A 69 13.70 -14.66 1.33
C GLN A 69 12.81 -14.17 0.19
N THR A 70 12.39 -15.11 -0.66
CA THR A 70 11.46 -14.83 -1.74
C THR A 70 10.09 -14.62 -1.12
N THR A 71 9.53 -13.42 -1.28
CA THR A 71 8.15 -13.10 -0.87
C THR A 71 7.18 -13.56 -1.95
N TYR A 72 6.07 -14.15 -1.52
CA TYR A 72 4.97 -14.55 -2.40
C TYR A 72 3.73 -13.75 -2.05
N LEU A 73 2.81 -13.62 -3.00
CA LEU A 73 1.48 -13.11 -2.81
C LEU A 73 0.51 -14.30 -2.72
N GLN A 74 -0.34 -14.29 -1.71
CA GLN A 74 -1.46 -15.21 -1.58
C GLN A 74 -2.75 -14.39 -1.44
N GLY A 75 -3.76 -14.70 -2.25
CA GLY A 75 -4.98 -13.91 -2.30
C GLY A 75 -5.97 -14.35 -3.38
N LEU A 76 -6.92 -13.47 -3.67
CA LEU A 76 -7.97 -13.67 -4.67
C LEU A 76 -7.45 -13.28 -6.05
N SER A 77 -7.62 -14.17 -7.03
CA SER A 77 -7.17 -13.97 -8.41
C SER A 77 -8.32 -14.15 -9.40
N LYS A 78 -8.49 -13.21 -10.33
CA LYS A 78 -9.48 -13.29 -11.42
C LYS A 78 -8.95 -12.65 -12.69
N THR A 79 -9.30 -13.21 -13.85
CA THR A 79 -9.11 -12.56 -15.15
C THR A 79 -10.37 -11.77 -15.49
N ILE A 80 -10.27 -10.44 -15.46
CA ILE A 80 -11.40 -9.51 -15.61
C ILE A 80 -10.99 -8.26 -16.40
N PRO A 81 -11.96 -7.49 -16.92
CA PRO A 81 -11.73 -6.13 -17.37
C PRO A 81 -11.12 -5.26 -16.26
N LEU A 82 -10.21 -4.34 -16.63
CA LEU A 82 -9.60 -3.43 -15.66
C LEU A 82 -10.64 -2.54 -14.98
N GLU A 83 -11.74 -2.22 -15.66
CA GLU A 83 -12.88 -1.48 -15.11
C GLU A 83 -13.60 -2.20 -13.97
N ASP A 84 -13.48 -3.53 -13.89
CA ASP A 84 -14.14 -4.37 -12.89
C ASP A 84 -13.24 -4.68 -11.66
N VAL A 85 -12.01 -4.15 -11.63
CA VAL A 85 -11.09 -4.27 -10.48
C VAL A 85 -11.71 -3.81 -9.14
N PRO A 86 -12.61 -2.81 -9.05
CA PRO A 86 -13.26 -2.49 -7.78
C PRO A 86 -14.12 -3.61 -7.23
N GLU A 87 -14.81 -4.32 -8.11
CA GLU A 87 -15.65 -5.44 -7.70
C GLU A 87 -14.76 -6.56 -7.14
N LEU A 88 -13.57 -6.75 -7.71
CA LEU A 88 -12.57 -7.66 -7.17
C LEU A 88 -12.08 -7.25 -5.77
N TRP A 89 -11.92 -5.95 -5.49
CA TRP A 89 -11.62 -5.46 -4.14
C TRP A 89 -12.74 -5.78 -3.15
N VAL A 90 -13.99 -5.54 -3.55
CA VAL A 90 -15.17 -5.87 -2.74
C VAL A 90 -15.21 -7.37 -2.45
N ASP A 91 -15.01 -8.20 -3.47
CA ASP A 91 -14.94 -9.65 -3.32
C ASP A 91 -13.78 -10.08 -2.41
N PHE A 92 -12.61 -9.47 -2.56
CA PHE A 92 -11.44 -9.76 -1.74
C PHE A 92 -11.76 -9.56 -0.25
N TYR A 93 -12.30 -8.40 0.12
CA TYR A 93 -12.66 -8.09 1.51
C TYR A 93 -13.79 -8.98 2.05
N GLN A 94 -14.77 -9.34 1.23
CA GLN A 94 -15.85 -10.26 1.64
C GLN A 94 -15.37 -11.69 1.86
N ASN A 95 -14.32 -12.10 1.13
CA ASN A 95 -13.72 -13.44 1.24
C ASN A 95 -12.55 -13.51 2.23
N LEU A 96 -12.25 -12.41 2.93
CA LEU A 96 -11.31 -12.47 4.05
C LEU A 96 -11.91 -13.38 5.12
N GLU A 97 -11.29 -14.55 5.30
CA GLU A 97 -11.54 -15.37 6.46
C GLU A 97 -11.24 -14.50 7.68
N SER A 98 -12.08 -14.56 8.72
CA SER A 98 -11.97 -13.71 9.92
C SER A 98 -10.73 -14.03 10.79
N ASP A 99 -9.76 -14.73 10.21
CA ASP A 99 -8.45 -15.00 10.78
C ASP A 99 -7.73 -13.67 10.94
N ALA A 100 -7.72 -13.18 12.19
CA ALA A 100 -7.10 -11.92 12.60
C ALA A 100 -5.64 -11.76 12.16
N GLU A 101 -4.97 -12.85 11.76
CA GLU A 101 -3.60 -12.84 11.22
C GLU A 101 -3.50 -12.24 9.81
N GLU A 102 -4.53 -12.37 8.95
CA GLU A 102 -4.54 -11.73 7.62
C GLU A 102 -4.81 -10.22 7.76
N ILE A 103 -5.69 -9.84 8.68
CA ILE A 103 -6.03 -8.44 8.98
C ILE A 103 -4.90 -7.71 9.73
N ALA A 104 -4.04 -8.43 10.46
CA ALA A 104 -2.86 -7.87 11.12
C ALA A 104 -1.75 -7.44 10.12
N GLN A 105 -1.88 -7.80 8.84
CA GLN A 105 -0.89 -7.45 7.84
C GLN A 105 -1.08 -6.01 7.36
N GLN A 106 -0.06 -5.19 7.55
CA GLN A 106 -0.06 -3.76 7.23
C GLN A 106 0.16 -3.46 5.73
N GLN A 107 -0.06 -4.44 4.86
CA GLN A 107 0.17 -4.29 3.42
C GLN A 107 -0.73 -5.22 2.61
N VAL A 108 -1.43 -4.66 1.62
CA VAL A 108 -2.08 -5.39 0.53
C VAL A 108 -1.32 -5.12 -0.76
N ILE A 109 -1.19 -6.14 -1.60
CA ILE A 109 -0.53 -6.02 -2.90
C ILE A 109 -1.54 -6.41 -3.97
N VAL A 110 -1.58 -5.61 -5.04
CA VAL A 110 -2.32 -5.92 -6.26
C VAL A 110 -1.30 -6.20 -7.36
N ILE A 111 -1.43 -7.36 -8.00
CA ILE A 111 -0.61 -7.75 -9.14
C ILE A 111 -1.51 -7.89 -10.37
N TYR A 112 -1.14 -7.19 -11.44
CA TYR A 112 -1.75 -7.31 -12.76
C TYR A 112 -0.81 -8.09 -13.66
N GLN A 113 -1.28 -9.22 -14.18
CA GLN A 113 -0.55 -10.14 -15.07
C GLN A 113 -1.38 -10.43 -16.32
N ASP A 114 -0.76 -11.01 -17.34
CA ASP A 114 -1.44 -11.41 -18.58
C ASP A 114 -2.27 -10.27 -19.19
N ILE A 115 -1.76 -9.05 -19.14
CA ILE A 115 -2.45 -7.84 -19.58
C ILE A 115 -2.67 -7.94 -21.11
N SER A 116 -3.92 -7.72 -21.54
CA SER A 116 -4.28 -7.74 -22.95
C SER A 116 -3.55 -6.64 -23.73
N LEU A 117 -3.31 -6.86 -25.03
CA LEU A 117 -2.56 -5.90 -25.89
C LEU A 117 -3.21 -4.51 -25.95
N ASP A 118 -4.53 -4.45 -25.75
CA ASP A 118 -5.31 -3.22 -25.70
C ASP A 118 -5.50 -2.66 -24.27
N PHE A 119 -4.88 -3.29 -23.27
CA PHE A 119 -4.91 -2.89 -21.86
C PHE A 119 -6.35 -2.77 -21.33
N ARG A 120 -7.22 -3.70 -21.71
CA ARG A 120 -8.62 -3.74 -21.26
C ARG A 120 -8.87 -4.82 -20.24
N GLU A 121 -8.14 -5.92 -20.31
CA GLU A 121 -8.30 -7.09 -19.44
C GLU A 121 -6.95 -7.51 -18.88
N ALA A 122 -6.95 -8.06 -17.67
CA ALA A 122 -5.78 -8.64 -17.04
C ALA A 122 -6.20 -9.74 -16.07
N THR A 123 -5.25 -10.63 -15.74
CA THR A 123 -5.33 -11.46 -14.54
C THR A 123 -4.89 -10.61 -13.36
N ILE A 124 -5.84 -10.20 -12.51
CA ILE A 124 -5.57 -9.40 -11.32
C ILE A 124 -5.58 -10.30 -10.10
N THR A 125 -4.58 -10.15 -9.23
CA THR A 125 -4.52 -10.81 -7.93
C THR A 125 -4.37 -9.79 -6.82
N ILE A 126 -5.32 -9.79 -5.87
CA ILE A 126 -5.31 -8.96 -4.66
C ILE A 126 -5.04 -9.87 -3.47
N GLY A 127 -4.03 -9.54 -2.67
CA GLY A 127 -3.68 -10.39 -1.54
C GLY A 127 -2.66 -9.83 -0.58
N PHE A 128 -2.25 -10.71 0.32
CA PHE A 128 -1.31 -10.43 1.37
C PHE A 128 0.06 -11.06 1.09
N PRO A 129 1.17 -10.36 1.39
CA PRO A 129 2.51 -10.92 1.25
C PRO A 129 2.73 -12.05 2.26
N THR A 130 3.11 -13.23 1.78
CA THR A 130 3.38 -14.41 2.61
C THR A 130 4.73 -15.03 2.27
N GLN A 131 5.20 -15.88 3.18
CA GLN A 131 6.33 -16.77 2.94
C GLN A 131 5.80 -18.14 2.51
N GLN A 132 6.52 -18.82 1.61
CA GLN A 132 6.11 -20.15 1.11
C GLN A 132 5.82 -21.17 2.23
N SER A 133 6.56 -21.09 3.34
CA SER A 133 6.39 -21.98 4.51
C SER A 133 5.12 -21.73 5.33
N LYS A 134 4.55 -20.51 5.25
CA LYS A 134 3.35 -20.08 5.98
C LYS A 134 2.10 -20.08 5.10
N SER A 135 2.24 -20.41 3.83
CA SER A 135 1.16 -20.33 2.87
C SER A 135 0.18 -21.49 3.01
N ASN A 136 -1.11 -21.19 2.88
CA ASN A 136 -2.13 -22.22 2.73
C ASN A 136 -1.90 -22.97 1.41
N ARG A 137 -1.62 -24.27 1.47
CA ARG A 137 -1.24 -25.09 0.29
C ARG A 137 -2.32 -25.13 -0.80
N ASN A 138 -3.56 -24.75 -0.48
CA ASN A 138 -4.69 -24.84 -1.40
C ASN A 138 -4.97 -23.53 -2.14
N LYS A 139 -4.39 -22.38 -1.76
CA LYS A 139 -4.54 -21.12 -2.51
C LYS A 139 -3.28 -20.88 -3.37
N PRO A 140 -3.40 -20.38 -4.61
CA PRO A 140 -2.25 -20.13 -5.48
C PRO A 140 -1.28 -19.13 -4.86
N LEU A 141 0.02 -19.32 -5.11
CA LEU A 141 1.09 -18.38 -4.74
C LEU A 141 1.64 -17.72 -5.99
N ILE A 142 1.73 -16.39 -5.98
CA ILE A 142 2.40 -15.62 -7.03
C ILE A 142 3.72 -15.11 -6.47
N LYS A 143 4.82 -15.36 -7.17
CA LYS A 143 6.13 -14.85 -6.74
C LYS A 143 6.19 -13.34 -6.96
N ILE A 144 6.53 -12.59 -5.91
CA ILE A 144 6.75 -11.15 -6.02
C ILE A 144 8.19 -10.92 -6.50
N PRO A 145 8.43 -10.26 -7.64
CA PRO A 145 9.78 -9.91 -8.09
C PRO A 145 10.44 -8.90 -7.13
N ILE A 146 11.77 -8.90 -7.11
CA ILE A 146 12.51 -7.88 -6.36
C ILE A 146 12.30 -6.50 -7.00
N LYS A 147 12.05 -5.47 -6.18
CA LYS A 147 11.77 -4.10 -6.65
C LYS A 147 12.83 -3.52 -7.57
N THR A 148 14.11 -3.90 -7.39
CA THR A 148 15.22 -3.43 -8.24
C THR A 148 15.14 -3.87 -9.70
N LYS A 149 14.27 -4.84 -10.03
CA LYS A 149 13.97 -5.23 -11.42
C LYS A 149 12.79 -4.48 -12.03
N GLY A 150 12.01 -3.78 -11.21
CA GLY A 150 10.87 -2.98 -11.65
C GLY A 150 11.26 -1.56 -12.00
N THR A 151 10.50 -0.94 -12.89
CA THR A 151 10.52 0.51 -13.11
C THR A 151 9.51 1.15 -12.16
N LEU A 152 9.97 2.09 -11.33
CA LEU A 152 9.11 2.86 -10.43
C LEU A 152 8.27 3.84 -11.24
N LEU A 153 6.94 3.76 -11.12
CA LEU A 153 6.00 4.69 -11.75
C LEU A 153 5.47 5.71 -10.75
N LEU A 154 5.23 5.28 -9.51
CA LEU A 154 4.78 6.13 -8.42
C LEU A 154 5.52 5.75 -7.14
N GLY A 155 6.26 6.69 -6.56
CA GLY A 155 7.01 6.50 -5.32
C GLY A 155 6.09 6.28 -4.12
N LYS A 156 6.60 5.64 -3.07
CA LYS A 156 5.83 5.45 -1.83
C LYS A 156 5.38 6.80 -1.25
N GLY A 157 4.08 6.98 -1.05
CA GLY A 157 3.51 8.17 -0.42
C GLY A 157 1.98 8.09 -0.30
N GLU A 158 1.38 9.11 0.31
CA GLU A 158 -0.05 9.38 0.15
C GLU A 158 -0.28 9.89 -1.28
N HIS A 159 -1.22 9.30 -2.00
CA HIS A 159 -1.54 9.66 -3.38
C HIS A 159 -3.03 9.78 -3.55
N THR A 160 -3.44 10.76 -4.34
CA THR A 160 -4.79 10.87 -4.84
C THR A 160 -5.06 9.80 -5.90
N GLU A 161 -6.34 9.51 -6.08
CA GLU A 161 -6.88 8.71 -7.17
C GLU A 161 -6.33 9.13 -8.55
N GLN A 162 -6.24 10.44 -8.77
CA GLN A 162 -5.76 11.01 -10.03
C GLN A 162 -4.26 10.80 -10.23
N GLU A 163 -3.45 10.88 -9.17
CA GLU A 163 -2.01 10.63 -9.24
C GLU A 163 -1.71 9.15 -9.53
N LEU A 164 -2.47 8.23 -8.96
CA LEU A 164 -2.36 6.81 -9.25
C LEU A 164 -2.74 6.52 -10.71
N ALA A 165 -3.85 7.07 -11.19
CA ALA A 165 -4.27 6.93 -12.59
C ALA A 165 -3.23 7.52 -13.55
N HIS A 166 -2.66 8.68 -13.22
CA HIS A 166 -1.62 9.30 -14.04
C HIS A 166 -0.32 8.47 -14.05
N ALA A 167 0.04 7.83 -12.94
CA ALA A 167 1.22 6.97 -12.89
C ALA A 167 1.09 5.74 -13.82
N TRP A 168 -0.12 5.19 -13.99
CA TRP A 168 -0.39 4.13 -14.96
C TRP A 168 -0.14 4.56 -16.42
N GLU A 169 -0.29 5.85 -16.74
CA GLU A 169 0.07 6.38 -18.06
C GLU A 169 1.58 6.35 -18.33
N GLY A 170 2.40 6.26 -17.26
CA GLY A 170 3.85 6.13 -17.35
C GLY A 170 4.33 4.76 -17.85
N ILE A 171 3.41 3.79 -18.02
CA ILE A 171 3.74 2.49 -18.61
C ILE A 171 4.13 2.67 -20.07
N ALA A 172 5.33 2.21 -20.43
CA ALA A 172 5.80 2.19 -21.79
C ALA A 172 5.08 1.09 -22.58
N ILE A 173 3.89 1.40 -23.13
CA ILE A 173 3.01 0.47 -23.84
C ILE A 173 3.62 -0.20 -25.08
N LEU A 174 4.74 0.32 -25.59
CA LEU A 174 5.50 -0.29 -26.69
C LEU A 174 6.40 -1.44 -26.24
N LYS A 175 6.63 -1.58 -24.93
CA LYS A 175 7.34 -2.69 -24.32
C LYS A 175 6.34 -3.77 -23.90
N GLU A 176 6.77 -5.02 -23.97
CA GLU A 176 6.00 -6.12 -23.42
C GLU A 176 5.98 -6.04 -21.89
N VAL A 177 4.81 -5.73 -21.33
CA VAL A 177 4.60 -5.72 -19.87
C VAL A 177 4.50 -7.17 -19.39
N ASP A 178 5.26 -7.51 -18.36
CA ASP A 178 5.19 -8.79 -17.65
C ASP A 178 4.17 -8.70 -16.51
N MET A 179 4.32 -7.68 -15.66
CA MET A 179 3.39 -7.39 -14.58
C MET A 179 3.42 -5.93 -14.15
N VAL A 180 2.30 -5.47 -13.60
CA VAL A 180 2.22 -4.21 -12.84
C VAL A 180 1.90 -4.57 -11.40
N ILE A 181 2.55 -3.90 -10.45
CA ILE A 181 2.37 -4.17 -9.02
C ILE A 181 2.08 -2.87 -8.29
N GLU A 182 0.95 -2.84 -7.60
CA GLU A 182 0.58 -1.83 -6.62
C GLU A 182 0.82 -2.38 -5.21
N TYR A 183 1.52 -1.60 -4.39
CA TYR A 183 1.70 -1.88 -2.97
C TYR A 183 0.89 -0.86 -2.19
N HIS A 184 -0.06 -1.32 -1.37
CA HIS A 184 -0.86 -0.48 -0.48
C HIS A 184 -0.49 -0.77 0.96
N GLN A 185 0.12 0.20 1.64
CA GLN A 185 0.31 0.16 3.08
C GLN A 185 -1.01 0.46 3.76
N LEU A 186 -1.38 -0.32 4.77
CA LEU A 186 -2.62 -0.15 5.49
C LEU A 186 -2.38 0.53 6.84
N ASN A 187 -3.26 1.45 7.20
CA ASN A 187 -3.32 2.00 8.55
C ASN A 187 -3.98 1.01 9.54
N GLN A 188 -4.07 1.42 10.81
CA GLN A 188 -4.68 0.62 11.89
C GLN A 188 -6.16 0.24 11.67
N HIS A 189 -6.83 0.87 10.70
CA HIS A 189 -8.21 0.58 10.31
C HIS A 189 -8.31 -0.34 9.09
N GLY A 190 -7.17 -0.84 8.58
CA GLY A 190 -7.13 -1.66 7.38
C GLY A 190 -7.32 -0.87 6.07
N LEU A 191 -7.18 0.45 6.11
CA LEU A 191 -7.34 1.34 4.96
C LEU A 191 -5.99 1.72 4.37
N PRO A 192 -5.86 1.83 3.03
CA PRO A 192 -4.64 2.34 2.40
C PRO A 192 -4.23 3.72 2.93
N ASP A 193 -3.03 3.86 3.49
CA ASP A 193 -2.42 5.13 3.91
C ASP A 193 -1.33 5.59 2.95
N SER A 194 -0.71 4.66 2.24
CA SER A 194 0.35 4.95 1.30
C SER A 194 0.38 3.91 0.20
N SER A 195 0.60 4.37 -1.03
CA SER A 195 0.71 3.48 -2.19
C SER A 195 2.03 3.67 -2.93
N GLU A 196 2.44 2.63 -3.65
CA GLU A 196 3.60 2.63 -4.54
C GLU A 196 3.30 1.77 -5.76
N LEU A 197 3.70 2.22 -6.96
CA LEU A 197 3.39 1.55 -8.23
C LEU A 197 4.66 1.21 -9.01
N TYR A 198 4.78 -0.03 -9.45
CA TYR A 198 5.87 -0.51 -10.29
C TYR A 198 5.35 -1.23 -11.53
N VAL A 199 6.10 -1.11 -12.63
CA VAL A 199 5.93 -1.94 -13.83
C VAL A 199 7.17 -2.78 -14.08
N TYR A 200 6.95 -4.02 -14.48
CA TYR A 200 7.98 -4.98 -14.85
C TYR A 200 7.76 -5.37 -16.31
N TYR A 201 8.80 -5.24 -17.13
CA TYR A 201 8.75 -5.59 -18.55
C TYR A 201 9.40 -6.94 -18.79
N LYS A 202 8.90 -7.69 -19.79
CA LYS A 202 9.55 -8.91 -20.26
C LYS A 202 10.94 -8.53 -20.79
N ASN A 203 11.95 -9.27 -20.36
CA ASN A 203 13.36 -9.12 -20.76
C ASN A 203 14.18 -7.97 -20.11
N ASN A 204 13.71 -7.32 -19.04
CA ASN A 204 14.43 -6.23 -18.33
C ASN A 204 14.91 -5.07 -19.23
N GLN A 205 14.28 -4.84 -20.39
CA GLN A 205 14.65 -3.76 -21.31
C GLN A 205 13.81 -2.52 -21.07
#